data_AF-A0A5C5ZHA2-F1
#
_entry.id   AF-A0A5C5ZHA2-F1
#
_cell.length_a   1.000
_cell.length_b   1.000
_cell.length_c   1.000
_cell.angle_alpha   90.00
_cell.angle_beta   90.00
_cell.angle_gamma   90.00
#
_symmetry.space_group_name_H-M   'P 1'
#
loop_
_entity.id
_entity.type
_entity.pdbx_description
1 polymer ?
#
loop_
_entity_poly.entity_id
_entity_poly.type
_entity_poly.pdbx_seq_one_letter_code
_entity_poly.pdbx_strand_id
1 'polypeptide(L)'
;MFSSFRGAVRPIAFACLLLTARGAWAHGDITLFDAAGQVGVGLIDVGEGVFEPGERVFEALLSPKLIASFPFDFDSDEPGFDVPDGALPANEPIVLTVKSLTYWDGVGEPLFAPAAGTTFGFDTDPSFATDADGGLHDHALFGLNGAAPDGVYVGEFTAAVAGLEESDPVFMVMLKDALLTKSSLEDFEEALEQYEEGGAEPVIGGKNFAFYEEAVESVEASLVPEPASFVLVTFAFLASCFRRR
;
A
#
# COMPACT_ATOMS: atom_id res chain seq x y z
N MET A 1 -27.87 -60.75 12.41
CA MET A 1 -27.25 -60.10 11.24
C MET A 1 -27.08 -58.63 11.59
N PHE A 2 -25.94 -58.26 12.18
CA PHE A 2 -25.60 -56.87 12.51
C PHE A 2 -24.13 -56.67 12.13
N SER A 3 -23.84 -55.71 11.25
CA SER A 3 -22.49 -55.17 11.02
C SER A 3 -22.66 -53.85 10.26
N SER A 4 -22.63 -52.72 10.97
CA SER A 4 -21.45 -51.86 11.16
C SER A 4 -21.28 -50.83 10.03
N PHE A 5 -21.94 -49.67 10.19
CA PHE A 5 -21.63 -48.44 9.45
C PHE A 5 -20.31 -47.85 10.01
N ARG A 6 -19.25 -47.86 9.20
CA ARG A 6 -18.01 -47.10 9.48
C ARG A 6 -18.16 -45.71 8.86
N GLY A 7 -18.42 -44.71 9.71
CA GLY A 7 -18.34 -43.31 9.30
C GLY A 7 -16.88 -42.88 9.17
N ALA A 8 -16.48 -42.47 7.97
CA ALA A 8 -15.17 -41.86 7.73
C ALA A 8 -15.21 -40.40 8.20
N VAL A 9 -14.48 -40.09 9.27
CA VAL A 9 -14.23 -38.71 9.70
C VAL A 9 -13.18 -38.13 8.77
N ARG A 10 -13.55 -37.12 7.97
CA ARG A 10 -12.60 -36.35 7.18
C ARG A 10 -11.95 -35.30 8.08
N PRO A 11 -10.61 -35.19 8.12
CA PRO A 11 -9.95 -34.10 8.83
C PRO A 11 -10.25 -32.78 8.11
N ILE A 12 -10.73 -31.80 8.87
CA ILE A 12 -10.78 -30.40 8.44
C ILE A 12 -9.35 -29.87 8.60
N ALA A 13 -8.66 -29.62 7.48
CA ALA A 13 -7.40 -28.92 7.51
C ALA A 13 -7.68 -27.44 7.78
N PHE A 14 -7.28 -26.98 8.97
CA PHE A 14 -7.21 -25.56 9.28
C PHE A 14 -5.98 -25.00 8.56
N ALA A 15 -6.18 -24.20 7.52
CA ALA A 15 -5.12 -23.35 7.01
C ALA A 15 -4.92 -22.22 8.03
N CYS A 16 -3.88 -22.31 8.85
CA CYS A 16 -3.41 -21.15 9.58
C CYS A 16 -2.90 -20.16 8.52
N LEU A 17 -3.61 -19.05 8.34
CA LEU A 17 -3.09 -17.88 7.67
C LEU A 17 -1.92 -17.40 8.54
N LEU A 18 -0.69 -17.73 8.13
CA LEU A 18 0.50 -17.18 8.74
C LEU A 18 0.54 -15.71 8.32
N LEU A 19 0.19 -14.80 9.22
CA LEU A 19 0.67 -13.42 9.12
C LEU A 19 2.19 -13.52 9.27
N THR A 20 2.92 -13.48 8.17
CA THR A 20 4.33 -13.15 8.20
C THR A 20 4.43 -11.74 8.73
N ALA A 21 5.17 -11.54 9.82
CA ALA A 21 5.64 -10.20 10.17
C ALA A 21 6.37 -9.68 8.93
N ARG A 22 5.90 -8.56 8.36
CA ARG A 22 6.65 -7.85 7.32
C ARG A 22 8.04 -7.58 7.86
N GLY A 23 9.06 -7.82 7.06
CA GLY A 23 10.34 -7.22 7.38
C GLY A 23 10.23 -5.72 7.11
N ALA A 24 10.89 -4.91 7.93
CA ALA A 24 10.96 -3.46 7.84
C ALA A 24 11.75 -2.98 6.61
N TRP A 25 11.51 -3.58 5.44
CA TRP A 25 12.33 -3.36 4.26
C TRP A 25 11.72 -2.22 3.45
N ALA A 26 12.33 -1.05 3.62
CA ALA A 26 12.96 -0.25 2.58
C ALA A 26 12.16 -0.08 1.27
N HIS A 27 11.72 1.16 1.01
CA HIS A 27 11.75 1.88 -0.27
C HIS A 27 11.59 1.08 -1.58
N GLY A 28 10.75 0.04 -1.59
CA GLY A 28 10.51 -0.77 -2.77
C GLY A 28 9.59 -0.07 -3.76
N ASP A 29 9.79 -0.37 -5.04
CA ASP A 29 8.92 0.11 -6.10
C ASP A 29 7.60 -0.67 -6.13
N ILE A 30 6.56 -0.02 -6.64
CA ILE A 30 5.29 -0.68 -6.93
C ILE A 30 5.49 -1.58 -8.14
N THR A 31 5.29 -2.89 -7.99
CA THR A 31 5.31 -3.83 -9.11
C THR A 31 3.91 -4.25 -9.52
N LEU A 32 3.72 -4.39 -10.83
CA LEU A 32 2.49 -4.83 -11.47
C LEU A 32 2.75 -6.11 -12.25
N PHE A 33 1.82 -7.06 -12.24
CA PHE A 33 1.99 -8.35 -12.95
C PHE A 33 0.65 -8.97 -13.32
N ASP A 34 0.62 -9.88 -14.31
CA ASP A 34 -0.58 -10.66 -14.62
C ASP A 34 -0.84 -11.72 -13.53
N ALA A 35 -1.85 -11.47 -12.70
CA ALA A 35 -2.35 -12.37 -11.68
C ALA A 35 -3.59 -13.14 -12.18
N ALA A 36 -3.38 -14.03 -13.15
CA ALA A 36 -4.42 -14.89 -13.73
C ALA A 36 -5.58 -14.12 -14.42
N GLY A 37 -5.22 -13.11 -15.22
CA GLY A 37 -6.14 -12.29 -15.99
C GLY A 37 -6.56 -10.99 -15.30
N GLN A 38 -6.03 -10.69 -14.12
CA GLN A 38 -6.18 -9.43 -13.40
C GLN A 38 -4.80 -8.77 -13.22
N VAL A 39 -4.73 -7.44 -13.17
CA VAL A 39 -3.50 -6.75 -12.73
C VAL A 39 -3.28 -7.04 -11.24
N GLY A 40 -2.29 -7.87 -10.94
CA GLY A 40 -1.73 -8.03 -9.61
C GLY A 40 -0.84 -6.84 -9.23
N VAL A 41 -0.77 -6.55 -7.94
CA VAL A 41 0.08 -5.51 -7.36
C VAL A 41 0.97 -6.16 -6.30
N GLY A 42 2.19 -5.67 -6.16
CA GLY A 42 3.10 -6.07 -5.11
C GLY A 42 4.20 -5.04 -4.92
N LEU A 43 5.19 -5.39 -4.11
CA LEU A 43 6.43 -4.65 -3.92
C LEU A 43 7.57 -5.39 -4.62
N ILE A 44 8.49 -4.62 -5.19
CA ILE A 44 9.75 -5.13 -5.69
C ILE A 44 10.90 -4.25 -5.21
N ASP A 45 11.98 -4.88 -4.75
CA ASP A 45 13.27 -4.22 -4.56
C ASP A 45 14.29 -4.98 -5.39
N VAL A 46 14.71 -4.36 -6.49
CA VAL A 46 15.68 -4.96 -7.41
C VAL A 46 17.10 -4.98 -6.81
N GLY A 47 17.43 -4.02 -5.95
CA GLY A 47 18.72 -3.94 -5.27
C GLY A 47 18.94 -5.12 -4.33
N GLU A 48 17.87 -5.58 -3.70
CA GLU A 48 17.89 -6.68 -2.74
C GLU A 48 17.35 -8.01 -3.29
N GLY A 49 16.72 -7.97 -4.47
CA GLY A 49 16.10 -9.13 -5.11
C GLY A 49 14.83 -9.59 -4.37
N VAL A 50 14.11 -8.65 -3.78
CA VAL A 50 12.84 -8.89 -3.08
C VAL A 50 11.68 -8.73 -4.07
N PHE A 51 10.72 -9.64 -4.00
CA PHE A 51 9.45 -9.55 -4.72
C PHE A 51 8.32 -10.06 -3.82
N GLU A 52 7.42 -9.16 -3.43
CA GLU A 52 6.33 -9.43 -2.49
C GLU A 52 4.97 -9.19 -3.15
N PRO A 53 4.35 -10.24 -3.73
CA PRO A 53 3.03 -10.10 -4.34
C PRO A 53 1.97 -9.86 -3.27
N GLY A 54 1.03 -8.96 -3.57
CA GLY A 54 -0.08 -8.61 -2.68
C GLY A 54 0.20 -7.44 -1.74
N GLU A 55 1.40 -6.83 -1.79
CA GLU A 55 1.62 -5.50 -1.20
C GLU A 55 0.66 -4.49 -1.84
N ARG A 56 0.06 -3.64 -1.00
CA ARG A 56 -0.92 -2.65 -1.44
C ARG A 56 -0.83 -1.33 -0.68
N VAL A 57 0.03 -1.23 0.34
CA VAL A 57 0.26 0.01 1.09
C VAL A 57 1.68 0.42 0.83
N PHE A 58 1.85 1.64 0.33
CA PHE A 58 3.14 2.21 0.00
C PHE A 58 3.27 3.58 0.63
N GLU A 59 4.49 3.94 0.97
CA GLU A 59 4.82 5.17 1.67
C GLU A 59 5.48 6.17 0.75
N ALA A 60 5.17 7.45 0.94
CA ALA A 60 5.73 8.52 0.15
C ALA A 60 5.92 9.79 0.98
N LEU A 61 7.00 10.50 0.70
CA LEU A 61 7.28 11.78 1.33
C LEU A 61 7.15 12.90 0.31
N LEU A 62 6.23 13.83 0.58
CA LEU A 62 5.98 14.93 -0.34
C LEU A 62 6.83 16.14 0.04
N SER A 63 7.54 16.68 -0.96
CA SER A 63 8.24 17.97 -0.83
C SER A 63 7.54 19.06 -1.63
N PRO A 64 7.78 20.35 -1.32
CA PRO A 64 7.31 21.43 -2.19
C PRO A 64 7.83 21.24 -3.60
N LYS A 65 6.91 21.39 -4.57
CA LYS A 65 7.10 21.17 -6.00
C LYS A 65 8.55 21.23 -6.49
N LEU A 66 9.04 20.07 -6.95
CA LEU A 66 10.40 19.91 -7.46
C LEU A 66 10.58 20.55 -8.85
N ILE A 67 9.54 20.54 -9.69
CA ILE A 67 9.61 20.97 -11.09
C ILE A 67 8.48 21.94 -11.42
N ALA A 68 8.80 23.18 -11.78
CA ALA A 68 7.82 24.25 -12.00
C ALA A 68 6.72 23.95 -13.05
N SER A 69 7.00 23.10 -14.04
CA SER A 69 6.06 22.71 -15.11
C SER A 69 5.03 21.69 -14.69
N PHE A 70 5.19 21.07 -13.52
CA PHE A 70 4.36 19.98 -13.08
C PHE A 70 3.04 20.45 -12.48
N PRO A 71 1.94 19.69 -12.48
CA PRO A 71 0.68 20.22 -11.98
C PRO A 71 0.61 20.30 -10.45
N PHE A 72 1.47 19.61 -9.67
CA PHE A 72 1.34 19.52 -8.21
C PHE A 72 2.03 20.65 -7.43
N ASP A 73 1.45 21.01 -6.28
CA ASP A 73 2.05 21.94 -5.31
C ASP A 73 3.08 21.23 -4.41
N PHE A 74 2.85 19.93 -4.18
CA PHE A 74 3.74 19.03 -3.46
C PHE A 74 3.86 17.71 -4.22
N ASP A 75 5.07 17.23 -4.46
CA ASP A 75 5.34 16.04 -5.28
C ASP A 75 6.37 15.10 -4.66
N SER A 76 6.33 13.85 -5.13
CA SER A 76 7.33 12.79 -4.95
C SER A 76 7.46 12.01 -6.26
N ASP A 77 8.64 11.48 -6.53
CA ASP A 77 8.93 10.45 -7.52
C ASP A 77 9.06 9.05 -6.92
N GLU A 78 8.96 8.93 -5.60
CA GLU A 78 9.05 7.66 -4.87
C GLU A 78 7.79 7.36 -4.05
N PRO A 79 7.28 6.10 -4.09
CA PRO A 79 7.88 4.96 -4.78
C PRO A 79 7.66 5.02 -6.30
N GLY A 80 8.64 4.52 -7.04
CA GLY A 80 8.53 4.31 -8.47
C GLY A 80 7.69 3.09 -8.83
N PHE A 81 7.76 2.71 -10.11
CA PHE A 81 7.19 1.49 -10.62
C PHE A 81 8.25 0.66 -11.33
N ASP A 82 8.37 -0.59 -10.91
CA ASP A 82 9.25 -1.57 -11.53
C ASP A 82 8.47 -2.86 -11.83
N VAL A 83 8.36 -3.15 -13.12
CA VAL A 83 7.66 -4.30 -13.68
C VAL A 83 8.70 -5.16 -14.40
N PRO A 84 8.92 -6.42 -13.95
CA PRO A 84 9.83 -7.32 -14.62
C PRO A 84 9.39 -7.65 -16.06
N ASP A 85 10.36 -7.88 -16.95
CA ASP A 85 10.10 -8.32 -18.33
C ASP A 85 9.17 -9.55 -18.37
N GLY A 86 8.16 -9.47 -19.23
CA GLY A 86 7.15 -10.51 -19.44
C GLY A 86 6.08 -10.60 -18.35
N ALA A 87 6.12 -9.74 -17.32
CA ALA A 87 5.10 -9.72 -16.28
C ALA A 87 3.75 -9.15 -16.78
N LEU A 88 3.79 -8.27 -17.79
CA LEU A 88 2.61 -7.67 -18.40
C LEU A 88 2.64 -7.76 -19.93
N PRO A 89 1.51 -7.54 -20.62
CA PRO A 89 1.49 -7.37 -22.07
C PRO A 89 2.43 -6.25 -22.54
N ALA A 90 3.16 -6.48 -23.62
CA ALA A 90 4.15 -5.55 -24.16
C ALA A 90 3.53 -4.34 -24.89
N ASN A 91 4.16 -3.17 -24.75
CA ASN A 91 3.74 -1.88 -25.32
C ASN A 91 2.32 -1.46 -24.93
N GLU A 92 1.82 -1.91 -23.78
CA GLU A 92 0.49 -1.55 -23.31
C GLU A 92 0.57 -0.40 -22.29
N PRO A 93 -0.27 0.64 -22.42
CA PRO A 93 -0.38 1.68 -21.40
C PRO A 93 -0.82 1.12 -20.06
N ILE A 94 -0.23 1.64 -18.99
CA ILE A 94 -0.71 1.45 -17.62
C ILE A 94 -1.55 2.66 -17.25
N VAL A 95 -2.81 2.44 -16.90
CA VAL A 95 -3.74 3.51 -16.52
C VAL A 95 -3.94 3.49 -15.02
N LEU A 96 -3.46 4.53 -14.34
CA LEU A 96 -3.68 4.75 -12.91
C LEU A 96 -4.95 5.58 -12.70
N THR A 97 -5.88 5.08 -11.88
CA THR A 97 -7.15 5.76 -11.58
C THR A 97 -7.30 6.03 -10.10
N VAL A 98 -7.17 7.30 -9.70
CA VAL A 98 -7.44 7.73 -8.31
C VAL A 98 -8.92 7.57 -7.99
N LYS A 99 -9.22 6.86 -6.89
CA LYS A 99 -10.58 6.59 -6.40
C LYS A 99 -10.95 7.54 -5.26
N SER A 100 -10.04 7.79 -4.31
CA SER A 100 -10.27 8.72 -3.21
C SER A 100 -8.99 9.29 -2.63
N LEU A 101 -9.14 10.39 -1.88
CA LEU A 101 -8.10 10.99 -1.06
C LEU A 101 -8.66 11.31 0.32
N THR A 102 -8.02 10.77 1.35
CA THR A 102 -8.31 11.09 2.74
C THR A 102 -7.11 11.74 3.43
N TYR A 103 -7.36 12.38 4.57
CA TYR A 103 -6.40 13.16 5.32
C TYR A 103 -6.59 12.96 6.83
N TRP A 104 -5.48 12.97 7.55
CA TRP A 104 -5.39 13.03 9.01
C TRP A 104 -4.30 14.03 9.40
N ASP A 105 -4.52 14.81 10.46
CA ASP A 105 -3.62 15.89 10.89
C ASP A 105 -2.42 15.43 11.73
N GLY A 106 -2.29 14.12 11.96
CA GLY A 106 -1.23 13.54 12.79
C GLY A 106 -1.46 13.71 14.29
N VAL A 107 -2.67 14.11 14.72
CA VAL A 107 -3.01 14.29 16.14
C VAL A 107 -3.97 13.20 16.62
N GLY A 108 -3.59 12.52 17.71
CA GLY A 108 -4.41 11.49 18.34
C GLY A 108 -4.32 10.16 17.60
N GLU A 109 -5.41 9.38 17.61
CA GLU A 109 -5.48 8.13 16.84
C GLU A 109 -5.68 8.44 15.35
N PRO A 110 -5.10 7.64 14.44
CA PRO A 110 -5.33 7.78 13.00
C PRO A 110 -6.83 7.78 12.66
N LEU A 111 -7.33 8.91 12.18
CA LEU A 111 -8.72 9.08 11.77
C LEU A 111 -8.78 9.86 10.45
N PHE A 112 -8.79 9.11 9.37
CA PHE A 112 -8.82 9.64 8.02
C PHE A 112 -10.22 10.16 7.64
N ALA A 113 -10.28 11.41 7.18
CA ALA A 113 -11.48 12.04 6.63
C ALA A 113 -11.23 12.52 5.20
N PRO A 114 -12.27 12.77 4.36
CA PRO A 114 -12.07 13.28 3.01
C PRO A 114 -11.21 14.57 2.99
N ALA A 115 -10.19 14.61 2.13
CA ALA A 115 -9.27 15.73 2.02
C ALA A 115 -9.89 16.92 1.26
N ALA A 116 -10.78 17.67 1.92
CA ALA A 116 -11.53 18.75 1.30
C ALA A 116 -10.62 19.89 0.80
N GLY A 117 -10.69 20.20 -0.50
CA GLY A 117 -9.89 21.27 -1.11
C GLY A 117 -8.49 20.85 -1.57
N THR A 118 -8.16 19.57 -1.41
CA THR A 118 -6.92 18.96 -1.91
C THR A 118 -7.27 17.86 -2.92
N THR A 119 -6.48 17.74 -3.97
CA THR A 119 -6.58 16.64 -4.94
C THR A 119 -5.27 15.87 -5.02
N PHE A 120 -5.36 14.57 -5.27
CA PHE A 120 -4.22 13.68 -5.54
C PHE A 120 -4.24 13.23 -6.99
N GLY A 121 -3.07 13.04 -7.58
CA GLY A 121 -2.94 12.50 -8.93
C GLY A 121 -1.52 12.06 -9.25
N PHE A 122 -1.39 11.42 -10.41
CA PHE A 122 -0.16 11.03 -11.05
C PHE A 122 0.01 11.86 -12.32
N ASP A 123 1.24 12.19 -12.70
CA ASP A 123 1.54 12.57 -14.07
C ASP A 123 2.19 11.38 -14.77
N THR A 124 1.48 10.91 -15.78
CA THR A 124 1.85 9.74 -16.57
C THR A 124 2.24 10.12 -18.00
N ASP A 125 2.46 11.43 -18.27
CA ASP A 125 2.83 11.97 -19.58
C ASP A 125 4.37 11.92 -19.78
N PRO A 126 4.89 11.51 -20.96
CA PRO A 126 4.17 11.16 -22.19
C PRO A 126 3.86 9.69 -22.42
N SER A 127 4.41 8.75 -21.64
CA SER A 127 4.13 7.33 -21.84
C SER A 127 4.44 6.48 -20.61
N PHE A 128 3.51 6.44 -19.67
CA PHE A 128 3.50 5.40 -18.64
C PHE A 128 2.95 4.09 -19.24
N ALA A 129 3.83 3.28 -19.83
CA ALA A 129 3.49 2.08 -20.60
C ALA A 129 4.62 1.06 -20.53
N THR A 130 4.28 -0.22 -20.64
CA THR A 130 5.28 -1.28 -20.71
C THR A 130 6.12 -1.19 -21.99
N ASP A 131 7.34 -1.71 -21.95
CA ASP A 131 8.21 -1.78 -23.10
C ASP A 131 7.89 -2.98 -24.02
N ALA A 132 8.77 -3.25 -24.98
CA ALA A 132 8.59 -4.33 -25.95
C ALA A 132 8.68 -5.74 -25.35
N ASP A 133 9.28 -5.86 -24.17
CA ASP A 133 9.43 -7.12 -23.43
C ASP A 133 8.37 -7.25 -22.33
N GLY A 134 7.54 -6.22 -22.12
CA GLY A 134 6.45 -6.22 -21.13
C GLY A 134 6.88 -5.78 -19.74
N GLY A 135 8.08 -5.21 -19.63
CA GLY A 135 8.60 -4.59 -18.41
C GLY A 135 8.34 -3.08 -18.35
N LEU A 136 8.65 -2.47 -17.21
CA LEU A 136 8.62 -1.03 -16.97
C LEU A 136 9.62 -0.73 -15.85
N HIS A 137 10.39 0.34 -15.97
CA HIS A 137 11.12 0.92 -14.84
C HIS A 137 11.01 2.44 -14.99
N ASP A 138 10.07 3.03 -14.25
CA ASP A 138 9.72 4.43 -14.40
C ASP A 138 9.21 5.03 -13.09
N HIS A 139 9.50 6.32 -12.89
CA HIS A 139 9.19 7.06 -11.69
C HIS A 139 8.19 8.15 -12.05
N ALA A 140 6.94 7.73 -12.25
CA ALA A 140 5.85 8.66 -12.52
C ALA A 140 5.68 9.58 -11.30
N LEU A 141 5.99 10.86 -11.49
CA LEU A 141 5.78 11.86 -10.46
C LEU A 141 4.30 11.92 -10.06
N PHE A 142 4.05 11.98 -8.76
CA PHE A 142 2.71 12.10 -8.20
C PHE A 142 2.69 13.15 -7.11
N GLY A 143 1.50 13.57 -6.69
CA GLY A 143 1.44 14.61 -5.68
C GLY A 143 0.08 15.16 -5.35
N LEU A 144 0.13 16.17 -4.47
CA LEU A 144 -1.02 16.88 -3.96
C LEU A 144 -1.12 18.26 -4.59
N ASN A 145 -2.37 18.68 -4.79
CA ASN A 145 -2.73 19.95 -5.36
C ASN A 145 -3.74 20.68 -4.50
N GLY A 146 -3.59 22.00 -4.35
CA GLY A 146 -4.50 22.84 -3.59
C GLY A 146 -4.04 23.07 -2.15
N ALA A 147 -5.00 23.34 -1.27
CA ALA A 147 -4.70 23.71 0.12
C ALA A 147 -4.41 22.45 0.95
N ALA A 148 -3.21 21.89 0.81
CA ALA A 148 -2.75 20.73 1.57
C ALA A 148 -2.13 21.15 2.92
N PRO A 149 -2.86 21.11 4.07
CA PRO A 149 -2.25 21.25 5.39
C PRO A 149 -1.23 20.14 5.67
N ASP A 150 -0.35 20.38 6.65
CA ASP A 150 0.59 19.38 7.14
C ASP A 150 -0.17 18.21 7.78
N GLY A 151 0.32 16.99 7.59
CA GLY A 151 -0.29 15.75 8.07
C GLY A 151 -0.07 14.59 7.09
N VAL A 152 -0.89 13.56 7.24
CA VAL A 152 -0.84 12.34 6.45
C VAL A 152 -2.03 12.28 5.50
N TYR A 153 -1.76 11.97 4.24
CA TYR A 153 -2.77 11.74 3.21
C TYR A 153 -2.77 10.28 2.81
N VAL A 154 -3.93 9.74 2.44
CA VAL A 154 -4.02 8.40 1.88
C VAL A 154 -4.74 8.50 0.54
N GLY A 155 -3.99 8.28 -0.53
CA GLY A 155 -4.50 8.20 -1.89
C GLY A 155 -4.84 6.75 -2.22
N GLU A 156 -6.11 6.49 -2.53
CA GLU A 156 -6.54 5.19 -3.05
C GLU A 156 -6.59 5.26 -4.58
N PHE A 157 -5.98 4.30 -5.27
CA PHE A 157 -6.03 4.19 -6.72
C PHE A 157 -6.05 2.73 -7.18
N THR A 158 -6.28 2.53 -8.48
CA THR A 158 -6.17 1.23 -9.14
C THR A 158 -5.32 1.35 -10.40
N ALA A 159 -4.76 0.24 -10.86
CA ALA A 159 -4.05 0.12 -12.13
C ALA A 159 -4.86 -0.73 -13.12
N ALA A 160 -4.85 -0.34 -14.39
CA ALA A 160 -5.44 -1.10 -15.48
C ALA A 160 -4.48 -1.22 -16.66
N VAL A 161 -4.43 -2.41 -17.26
CA VAL A 161 -3.62 -2.74 -18.44
C VAL A 161 -4.52 -3.47 -19.43
N ALA A 162 -4.38 -3.17 -20.73
CA ALA A 162 -5.25 -3.75 -21.74
C ALA A 162 -5.18 -5.28 -21.74
N GLY A 163 -6.36 -5.93 -21.76
CA GLY A 163 -6.47 -7.39 -21.75
C GLY A 163 -6.51 -8.03 -20.35
N LEU A 164 -6.33 -7.24 -19.29
CA LEU A 164 -6.46 -7.69 -17.90
C LEU A 164 -7.62 -6.98 -17.19
N GLU A 165 -8.16 -7.59 -16.14
CA GLU A 165 -9.06 -6.94 -15.18
C GLU A 165 -8.30 -5.92 -14.32
N GLU A 166 -9.00 -4.86 -13.89
CA GLU A 166 -8.45 -3.81 -13.02
C GLU A 166 -7.91 -4.39 -11.71
N SER A 167 -6.82 -3.81 -11.19
CA SER A 167 -6.21 -4.24 -9.94
C SER A 167 -7.14 -4.11 -8.74
N ASP A 168 -6.80 -4.80 -7.65
CA ASP A 168 -7.27 -4.40 -6.33
C ASP A 168 -6.82 -2.97 -5.99
N PRO A 169 -7.50 -2.28 -5.06
CA PRO A 169 -7.08 -0.95 -4.61
C PRO A 169 -5.67 -0.94 -4.04
N VAL A 170 -4.91 0.09 -4.40
CA VAL A 170 -3.57 0.41 -3.90
C VAL A 170 -3.66 1.71 -3.11
N PHE A 171 -2.91 1.79 -2.02
CA PHE A 171 -2.92 2.89 -1.07
C PHE A 171 -1.54 3.52 -1.01
N MET A 172 -1.47 4.80 -1.36
CA MET A 172 -0.30 5.63 -1.16
C MET A 172 -0.50 6.45 0.12
N VAL A 173 0.24 6.14 1.17
CA VAL A 173 0.29 6.89 2.42
C VAL A 173 1.37 7.97 2.25
N MET A 174 0.97 9.23 2.26
CA MET A 174 1.82 10.35 1.93
C MET A 174 1.99 11.26 3.15
N LEU A 175 3.22 11.48 3.59
CA LEU A 175 3.53 12.51 4.56
C LEU A 175 3.79 13.84 3.87
N LYS A 176 3.10 14.89 4.33
CA LYS A 176 3.37 16.27 3.92
C LYS A 176 3.60 17.10 5.16
N ASP A 177 4.75 17.79 5.24
CA ASP A 177 5.05 18.71 6.32
C ASP A 177 5.95 19.85 5.87
N ALA A 178 5.75 21.06 6.39
CA ALA A 178 6.57 22.22 6.03
C ALA A 178 8.04 22.10 6.49
N LEU A 179 8.36 21.20 7.43
CA LEU A 179 9.72 20.88 7.85
C LEU A 179 10.45 19.96 6.86
N LEU A 180 9.72 19.23 6.02
CA LEU A 180 10.29 18.36 5.00
C LEU A 180 10.63 19.18 3.75
N THR A 181 11.92 19.20 3.46
CA THR A 181 12.50 19.86 2.28
C THR A 181 13.22 18.81 1.45
N LYS A 182 13.44 19.09 0.16
CA LYS A 182 14.18 18.16 -0.70
C LYS A 182 15.50 17.68 -0.07
N SER A 183 16.25 18.58 0.59
CA SER A 183 17.53 18.24 1.21
C SER A 183 17.42 17.48 2.52
N SER A 184 16.24 17.34 3.10
CA SER A 184 16.01 16.60 4.34
C SER A 184 15.21 15.33 4.13
N LEU A 185 14.77 15.03 2.90
CA LEU A 185 13.99 13.83 2.62
C LEU A 185 14.83 12.58 2.84
N GLU A 186 15.99 12.47 2.20
CA GLU A 186 16.90 11.31 2.34
C GLU A 186 17.28 11.03 3.82
N ASP A 187 17.71 12.06 4.56
CA ASP A 187 18.02 11.92 5.99
C ASP A 187 16.81 11.49 6.83
N PHE A 188 15.59 11.86 6.40
CA PHE A 188 14.36 11.54 7.10
C PHE A 188 13.85 10.13 6.74
N GLU A 189 14.01 9.71 5.49
CA GLU A 189 13.78 8.34 5.02
C GLU A 189 14.63 7.35 5.81
N GLU A 190 15.94 7.59 5.92
CA GLU A 190 16.83 6.76 6.74
C GLU A 190 16.39 6.73 8.22
N ALA A 191 15.85 7.83 8.74
CA ALA A 191 15.36 7.88 10.12
C ALA A 191 14.05 7.11 10.32
N LEU A 192 13.17 7.06 9.32
CA LEU A 192 11.95 6.24 9.32
C LEU A 192 12.31 4.75 9.25
N GLU A 193 13.18 4.37 8.31
CA GLU A 193 13.67 3.00 8.16
C GLU A 193 14.28 2.49 9.49
N GLN A 194 15.15 3.30 10.11
CA GLN A 194 15.72 2.95 11.41
C GLN A 194 14.64 2.81 12.49
N TYR A 195 13.59 3.64 12.46
CA TYR A 195 12.51 3.57 13.45
C TYR A 195 11.68 2.29 13.31
N GLU A 196 11.34 1.89 12.08
CA GLU A 196 10.67 0.62 11.77
C GLU A 196 11.47 -0.59 12.24
N GLU A 197 12.80 -0.52 12.15
CA GLU A 197 13.72 -1.54 12.69
C GLU A 197 13.86 -1.53 14.23
N GLY A 198 13.08 -0.69 14.92
CA GLY A 198 13.10 -0.54 16.38
C GLY A 198 14.17 0.44 16.89
N GLY A 199 14.63 1.33 16.03
CA GLY A 199 15.57 2.40 16.33
C GLY A 199 14.95 3.59 17.07
N ALA A 200 15.53 4.77 16.87
CA ALA A 200 15.11 5.99 17.54
C ALA A 200 13.90 6.64 16.86
N GLU A 201 13.14 7.46 17.59
CA GLU A 201 12.04 8.22 17.01
C GLU A 201 12.54 9.17 15.89
N PRO A 202 11.84 9.26 14.76
CA PRO A 202 12.23 10.10 13.63
C PRO A 202 11.91 11.56 13.94
N VAL A 203 12.91 12.32 14.39
CA VAL A 203 12.75 13.71 14.85
C VAL A 203 13.45 14.70 13.93
N ILE A 204 12.69 15.54 13.24
CA ILE A 204 13.19 16.63 12.38
C ILE A 204 12.69 17.97 12.91
N GLY A 205 13.59 18.95 13.05
CA GLY A 205 13.23 20.29 13.53
C GLY A 205 12.60 20.33 14.93
N GLY A 206 12.78 19.27 15.73
CA GLY A 206 12.16 19.10 17.04
C GLY A 206 10.72 18.55 17.03
N LYS A 207 10.18 18.22 15.85
CA LYS A 207 8.91 17.49 15.70
C LYS A 207 9.21 15.99 15.56
N ASN A 208 8.48 15.15 16.30
CA ASN A 208 8.51 13.69 16.17
C ASN A 208 7.50 13.27 15.10
N PHE A 209 7.93 12.41 14.17
CA PHE A 209 7.14 11.90 13.04
C PHE A 209 6.73 10.43 13.15
N ALA A 210 6.91 9.77 14.31
CA ALA A 210 6.44 8.40 14.55
C ALA A 210 4.94 8.19 14.27
N PHE A 211 4.14 9.27 14.33
CA PHE A 211 2.72 9.23 13.95
C PHE A 211 2.51 8.82 12.48
N TYR A 212 3.52 8.98 11.61
CA TYR A 212 3.43 8.57 10.22
C TYR A 212 3.35 7.05 10.10
N GLU A 213 4.20 6.31 10.82
CA GLU A 213 4.12 4.84 10.92
C GLU A 213 2.78 4.36 11.51
N GLU A 214 2.28 5.04 12.54
CA GLU A 214 0.97 4.73 13.11
C GLU A 214 -0.16 4.85 12.05
N ALA A 215 -0.02 5.80 11.11
CA ALA A 215 -0.94 5.94 9.99
C ALA A 215 -0.79 4.80 8.97
N VAL A 216 0.44 4.40 8.63
CA VAL A 216 0.71 3.28 7.72
C VAL A 216 0.11 2.00 8.28
N GLU A 217 0.44 1.65 9.53
CA GLU A 217 -0.11 0.50 10.25
C GLU A 217 -1.65 0.50 10.29
N SER A 218 -2.25 1.69 10.47
CA SER A 218 -3.71 1.85 10.47
C SER A 218 -4.34 1.51 9.11
N VAL A 219 -3.72 1.96 8.02
CA VAL A 219 -4.17 1.66 6.65
C VAL A 219 -4.00 0.17 6.36
N GLU A 220 -2.85 -0.43 6.68
CA GLU A 220 -2.61 -1.86 6.52
C GLU A 220 -3.62 -2.72 7.29
N ALA A 221 -3.87 -2.39 8.55
CA ALA A 221 -4.83 -3.10 9.39
C ALA A 221 -6.25 -3.07 8.82
N SER A 222 -6.61 -2.04 8.05
CA SER A 222 -7.90 -1.93 7.37
C SER A 222 -8.06 -2.91 6.20
N LEU A 223 -6.95 -3.37 5.62
CA LEU A 223 -6.93 -4.28 4.46
C LEU A 223 -7.01 -5.75 4.84
N VAL A 224 -6.60 -6.09 6.07
CA VAL A 224 -6.69 -7.45 6.59
C VAL A 224 -8.14 -7.69 7.03
N PRO A 225 -8.88 -8.62 6.38
CA PRO A 225 -10.22 -8.96 6.84
C PRO A 225 -10.11 -9.54 8.26
N GLU A 226 -10.71 -8.90 9.26
CA GLU A 226 -10.57 -9.33 10.66
C GLU A 226 -10.82 -10.84 10.81
N PRO A 227 -9.78 -11.65 11.12
CA PRO A 227 -9.87 -13.11 11.04
C PRO A 227 -10.74 -13.74 12.15
N ALA A 228 -11.19 -12.97 13.15
CA ALA A 228 -11.74 -13.52 14.39
C ALA A 228 -13.24 -13.31 14.58
N SER A 229 -13.86 -12.31 13.95
CA SER A 229 -15.26 -11.96 14.21
C SER A 229 -16.23 -13.08 13.76
N PHE A 230 -15.98 -13.72 12.62
CA PHE A 230 -16.79 -14.84 12.15
C PHE A 230 -16.54 -16.14 12.90
N VAL A 231 -15.29 -16.41 13.29
CA VAL A 231 -14.92 -17.64 14.01
C VAL A 231 -15.45 -17.60 15.45
N LEU A 232 -15.32 -16.47 16.16
CA LEU A 232 -15.85 -16.29 17.51
C LEU A 232 -17.38 -16.39 17.55
N VAL A 233 -18.09 -15.78 16.59
CA VAL A 233 -19.55 -15.92 16.48
C VAL A 233 -19.95 -17.38 16.23
N THR A 234 -19.23 -18.09 15.35
CA THR A 234 -19.51 -19.48 15.04
C THR A 234 -19.26 -20.41 16.24
N PHE A 235 -18.18 -20.21 16.99
CA PHE A 235 -17.91 -20.97 18.22
C PHE A 235 -18.92 -20.64 19.33
N ALA A 236 -19.32 -19.38 19.49
CA ALA A 236 -20.36 -19.00 20.45
C ALA A 236 -21.73 -19.61 20.09
N PHE A 237 -22.07 -19.68 18.79
CA PHE A 237 -23.30 -20.31 18.32
C PHE A 237 -23.29 -21.83 18.52
N LEU A 238 -22.18 -22.50 18.21
CA LEU A 238 -22.03 -23.94 18.45
C LEU A 238 -22.08 -24.26 19.95
N ALA A 239 -21.34 -23.52 20.79
CA ALA A 239 -21.35 -23.71 22.24
C ALA A 239 -22.75 -23.52 22.87
N SER A 240 -23.55 -22.58 22.36
CA SER A 240 -24.91 -22.35 22.83
C SER A 240 -25.91 -23.42 22.35
N CYS A 241 -25.71 -24.02 21.17
CA CYS A 241 -26.50 -25.16 20.70
C CYS A 241 -26.21 -26.45 21.49
N PHE A 242 -24.97 -26.69 21.91
CA PHE A 242 -24.62 -27.90 22.69
C PHE A 242 -25.04 -27.85 24.15
N ARG A 243 -25.29 -26.67 24.72
CA ARG A 243 -25.71 -26.52 26.13
C ARG A 243 -27.21 -26.75 26.36
N ARG A 244 -28.02 -26.89 25.30
CA ARG A 244 -29.49 -27.06 25.37
C ARG A 244 -29.97 -28.49 25.08
N ARG A 245 -29.07 -29.48 25.07
CA ARG A 245 -29.40 -30.91 25.01
C ARG A 245 -28.95 -31.60 26.29
#